data_AF-A0A7Y4U764-F1
#
_entry.id   AF-A0A7Y4U764-F1
#
_cell.length_a   1.000
_cell.length_b   1.000
_cell.length_c   1.000
_cell.angle_alpha   90.00
_cell.angle_beta   90.00
_cell.angle_gamma   90.00
#
_symmetry.space_group_name_H-M   'P 1'
#
loop_
_entity.id
_entity.type
_entity.pdbx_description
1 polymer ?
#
loop_
_entity_poly.entity_id
_entity_poly.type
_entity_poly.pdbx_seq_one_letter_code
_entity_poly.pdbx_strand_id
1 'polypeptide(L)'
;MKLWKVMSSVVLVAGALTLASCKQEKEPPKPPTPDALTACRNECKTSSEKMFQQCSDKMTSEQAFDRMSECNTQADDFSKKCRAECDQKAATSK
;
A
#
# COMPACT_ATOMS: atom_id res chain seq x y z
N MET A 1 34.53 -22.28 -62.90
CA MET A 1 34.17 -23.02 -61.67
C MET A 1 34.53 -22.15 -60.48
N LYS A 2 33.59 -21.41 -59.88
CA LYS A 2 33.88 -20.64 -58.66
C LYS A 2 32.61 -20.30 -57.89
N LEU A 3 32.57 -20.91 -56.71
CA LEU A 3 31.88 -20.57 -55.47
C LEU A 3 30.35 -20.43 -55.51
N TRP A 4 29.74 -21.51 -55.06
CA TRP A 4 28.34 -21.61 -54.68
C TRP A 4 27.97 -20.63 -53.57
N LYS A 5 26.80 -20.06 -53.78
CA LYS A 5 26.19 -18.96 -53.07
C LYS A 5 24.90 -19.49 -52.48
N VAL A 6 24.94 -19.98 -51.25
CA VAL A 6 23.80 -20.04 -50.33
C VAL A 6 24.29 -20.58 -49.00
N MET A 7 24.02 -19.83 -47.91
CA MET A 7 23.38 -20.32 -46.69
C MET A 7 23.36 -19.19 -45.64
N SER A 8 22.25 -19.15 -44.92
CA SER A 8 22.04 -18.49 -43.62
C SER A 8 21.79 -16.99 -43.62
N SER A 9 20.52 -16.67 -43.86
CA SER A 9 19.86 -15.44 -43.45
C SER A 9 20.08 -15.17 -41.96
N VAL A 10 20.71 -14.02 -41.74
CA VAL A 10 20.97 -13.23 -40.54
C VAL A 10 20.07 -13.52 -39.32
N VAL A 11 20.75 -13.90 -38.23
CA VAL A 11 20.26 -13.91 -36.85
C VAL A 11 20.21 -12.48 -36.30
N LEU A 12 19.03 -12.14 -35.76
CA LEU A 12 18.71 -11.16 -34.71
C LEU A 12 19.83 -10.23 -34.21
N VAL A 13 19.66 -8.93 -34.45
CA VAL A 13 20.05 -7.89 -33.48
C VAL A 13 18.84 -6.99 -33.27
N ALA A 14 18.06 -7.35 -32.25
CA ALA A 14 17.05 -6.49 -31.67
C ALA A 14 17.72 -5.31 -30.96
N GLY A 15 17.11 -4.12 -31.07
CA GLY A 15 17.26 -3.06 -30.06
C GLY A 15 18.39 -2.07 -30.29
N ALA A 16 18.30 -1.20 -31.31
CA ALA A 16 19.13 0.02 -31.35
C ALA A 16 18.51 1.23 -32.09
N LEU A 17 17.20 1.26 -32.35
CA LEU A 17 16.57 2.39 -33.05
C LEU A 17 15.19 2.73 -32.48
N THR A 18 15.16 3.40 -31.33
CA THR A 18 14.02 4.24 -30.89
C THR A 18 14.48 5.36 -29.93
N LEU A 19 15.65 5.97 -30.18
CA LEU A 19 16.12 7.15 -29.42
C LEU A 19 15.55 8.48 -29.95
N ALA A 20 14.23 8.58 -30.17
CA ALA A 20 13.60 9.85 -30.56
C ALA A 20 12.18 10.09 -30.01
N SER A 21 11.71 9.28 -29.06
CA SER A 21 10.46 9.53 -28.34
C SER A 21 10.44 8.80 -26.99
N CYS A 22 11.47 9.01 -26.16
CA CYS A 22 11.26 8.83 -24.72
C CYS A 22 10.39 10.00 -24.28
N LYS A 23 9.08 9.79 -24.36
CA LYS A 23 8.08 10.53 -23.59
C LYS A 23 8.69 10.76 -22.22
N GLN A 24 8.77 12.02 -21.84
CA GLN A 24 8.94 12.44 -20.47
C GLN A 24 7.93 11.64 -19.63
N GLU A 25 8.37 10.54 -19.03
CA GLU A 25 7.66 9.89 -17.94
C GLU A 25 7.61 10.95 -16.85
N LYS A 26 6.51 11.71 -16.84
CA LYS A 26 6.08 12.42 -15.64
C LYS A 26 6.09 11.35 -14.56
N GLU A 27 7.05 11.44 -13.64
CA GLU A 27 6.97 10.73 -12.38
C GLU A 27 5.52 10.83 -11.91
N PRO A 28 4.86 9.70 -11.55
CA PRO A 28 3.49 9.76 -11.07
C PRO A 28 3.47 10.81 -9.97
N PRO A 29 2.59 11.83 -10.05
CA PRO A 29 2.57 12.89 -9.06
C PRO A 29 2.50 12.22 -7.71
N LYS A 30 3.51 12.47 -6.86
CA LYS A 30 3.59 11.93 -5.52
C LYS A 30 2.21 12.12 -4.88
N PRO A 31 1.58 11.07 -4.32
CA PRO A 31 0.25 11.19 -3.79
C PRO A 31 0.22 12.39 -2.86
N PRO A 32 -0.78 13.29 -3.00
CA PRO A 32 -0.85 14.48 -2.17
C PRO A 32 -0.73 14.04 -0.70
N THR A 33 0.07 14.77 0.07
CA THR A 33 0.14 14.53 1.52
C THR A 33 -1.27 14.53 2.05
N PRO A 34 -1.68 13.46 2.76
CA PRO A 34 -3.04 13.38 3.29
C PRO A 34 -3.30 14.61 4.14
N ASP A 35 -4.49 15.19 3.99
CA ASP A 35 -4.94 16.26 4.87
C ASP A 35 -4.91 15.78 6.33
N ALA A 36 -4.85 16.72 7.28
CA ALA A 36 -4.69 16.39 8.69
C ALA A 36 -5.76 15.42 9.22
N LEU A 37 -6.97 15.46 8.65
CA LEU A 37 -8.05 14.55 9.01
C LEU A 37 -7.78 13.14 8.46
N THR A 38 -7.40 13.02 7.18
CA THR A 38 -7.03 11.76 6.55
C THR A 38 -5.79 11.14 7.21
N ALA A 39 -4.79 11.94 7.58
CA ALA A 39 -3.62 11.50 8.32
C ALA A 39 -4.01 10.92 9.68
N CYS A 40 -4.84 11.65 10.45
CA CYS A 40 -5.35 11.21 11.74
C CYS A 40 -6.16 9.89 11.62
N ARG A 41 -7.03 9.76 10.62
CA ARG A 41 -7.78 8.53 10.37
C ARG A 41 -6.88 7.34 10.00
N ASN A 42 -5.80 7.58 9.26
CA ASN A 42 -4.82 6.54 8.94
C ASN A 42 -4.04 6.09 10.18
N GLU A 43 -3.70 7.01 11.08
CA GLU A 43 -3.08 6.69 12.38
C GLU A 43 -4.03 5.88 13.26
N CYS A 44 -5.32 6.23 13.30
CA CYS A 44 -6.34 5.46 14.01
C CYS A 44 -6.44 4.02 13.49
N LYS A 45 -6.46 3.85 12.16
CA LYS A 45 -6.52 2.53 11.53
C LYS A 45 -5.29 1.71 11.90
N THR A 46 -4.10 2.28 11.71
CA THR A 46 -2.82 1.62 12.02
C THR A 46 -2.73 1.20 13.50
N SER A 47 -3.24 2.06 14.40
CA SER A 47 -3.25 1.78 15.83
C SER A 47 -4.25 0.68 16.20
N SER A 48 -5.45 0.68 15.59
CA SER A 48 -6.43 -0.41 15.79
C SER A 48 -5.92 -1.76 15.29
N GLU A 49 -5.23 -1.79 14.14
CA GLU A 49 -4.62 -3.02 13.60
C GLU A 49 -3.50 -3.55 14.51
N LYS A 50 -2.68 -2.65 15.07
CA LYS A 50 -1.65 -3.03 16.05
C LYS A 50 -2.25 -3.58 17.35
N MET A 51 -3.33 -2.97 17.87
CA MET A 51 -4.02 -3.46 19.05
C MET A 51 -4.58 -4.87 18.81
N PHE A 52 -5.21 -5.09 17.66
CA PHE A 52 -5.71 -6.40 17.28
C PHE A 52 -4.57 -7.43 17.17
N GLN A 53 -3.46 -7.09 16.50
CA GLN A 53 -2.29 -7.96 16.39
C GLN A 53 -1.70 -8.31 17.76
N GLN A 54 -1.45 -7.32 18.61
CA GLN A 54 -0.90 -7.57 19.96
C GLN A 54 -1.82 -8.42 20.83
N CYS A 55 -3.13 -8.24 20.67
CA CYS A 55 -4.12 -9.04 21.36
C CYS A 55 -4.16 -10.47 20.81
N SER A 56 -4.02 -10.63 19.48
CA SER A 56 -3.86 -11.92 18.80
C SER A 56 -2.59 -12.66 19.20
N ASP A 57 -1.45 -11.98 19.26
CA ASP A 57 -0.15 -12.57 19.62
C ASP A 57 -0.10 -13.04 21.08
N LYS A 58 -0.89 -12.43 21.96
CA LYS A 58 -1.03 -12.84 23.36
C LYS A 58 -2.02 -13.99 23.59
N MET A 59 -2.75 -14.43 22.57
CA MET A 59 -3.67 -15.57 22.68
C MET A 59 -2.94 -16.89 22.49
N THR A 60 -3.17 -17.82 23.43
CA THR A 60 -2.87 -19.24 23.24
C THR A 60 -4.07 -19.93 22.61
N SER A 61 -3.84 -21.03 21.88
CA SER A 61 -4.81 -21.75 21.06
C SER A 61 -6.10 -22.16 21.79
N GLU A 62 -6.04 -22.31 23.12
CA GLU A 62 -7.16 -22.74 23.97
C GLU A 62 -8.22 -21.66 24.25
N GLN A 63 -7.88 -20.37 24.15
CA GLN A 63 -8.80 -19.26 24.49
C GLN A 63 -9.08 -18.34 23.28
N ALA A 64 -8.76 -18.80 22.08
CA ALA A 64 -8.70 -17.95 20.89
C ALA A 64 -10.05 -17.32 20.52
N PHE A 65 -11.18 -18.02 20.68
CA PHE A 65 -12.48 -17.50 20.18
C PHE A 65 -13.04 -16.33 21.01
N ASP A 66 -13.17 -16.49 22.33
CA ASP A 66 -13.74 -15.44 23.18
C ASP A 66 -12.81 -14.21 23.25
N ARG A 67 -11.50 -14.43 23.39
CA ARG A 67 -10.54 -13.33 23.39
C ARG A 67 -10.44 -12.64 22.03
N MET A 68 -10.54 -13.35 20.90
CA MET A 68 -10.51 -12.69 19.57
C MET A 68 -11.71 -11.78 19.36
N SER A 69 -12.89 -12.17 19.84
CA SER A 69 -14.08 -11.32 19.83
C SER A 69 -13.85 -10.05 20.68
N GLU A 70 -13.25 -10.19 21.85
CA GLU A 70 -12.88 -9.07 22.71
C GLU A 70 -11.83 -8.14 22.06
N CYS A 71 -10.79 -8.71 21.45
CA CYS A 71 -9.77 -7.97 20.71
C CYS A 71 -10.37 -7.15 19.55
N ASN A 72 -11.27 -7.75 18.77
CA ASN A 72 -11.98 -7.05 17.69
C ASN A 72 -12.83 -5.92 18.23
N THR A 73 -13.62 -6.18 19.27
CA THR A 73 -14.49 -5.17 19.89
C THR A 73 -13.66 -3.97 20.39
N GLN A 74 -12.54 -4.23 21.07
CA GLN A 74 -11.63 -3.17 21.54
C GLN A 74 -11.01 -2.39 20.38
N ALA A 75 -10.55 -3.06 19.34
CA ALA A 75 -9.97 -2.41 18.16
C ALA A 75 -11.01 -1.55 17.41
N ASP A 76 -12.24 -2.03 17.26
CA ASP A 76 -13.36 -1.31 16.66
C ASP A 76 -13.75 -0.08 17.49
N ASP A 77 -13.90 -0.22 18.81
CA ASP A 77 -14.23 0.89 19.70
C ASP A 77 -13.13 1.95 19.71
N PHE A 78 -11.87 1.53 19.72
CA PHE A 78 -10.74 2.44 19.57
C PHE A 78 -10.81 3.18 18.23
N SER A 79 -11.04 2.47 17.13
CA SER A 79 -11.13 3.06 15.79
C SER A 79 -12.26 4.09 15.70
N LYS A 80 -13.43 3.79 16.27
CA LYS A 80 -14.58 4.71 16.32
C LYS A 80 -14.29 5.96 17.15
N LYS A 81 -13.76 5.80 18.37
CA LYS A 81 -13.40 6.93 19.24
C LYS A 81 -12.33 7.81 18.60
N CYS A 82 -11.26 7.19 18.09
CA CYS A 82 -10.17 7.90 17.45
C CYS A 82 -10.65 8.69 16.22
N ARG A 83 -11.52 8.12 15.38
CA ARG A 83 -12.13 8.87 14.26
C ARG A 83 -12.96 10.06 14.74
N ALA A 84 -13.79 9.86 15.76
CA ALA A 84 -14.59 10.95 16.33
C ALA A 84 -13.72 12.08 16.91
N GLU A 85 -12.59 11.74 17.55
CA GLU A 85 -11.61 12.72 18.01
C GLU A 85 -10.94 13.46 16.84
N CYS A 86 -10.58 12.75 15.76
CA CYS A 86 -10.06 13.39 14.54
C CYS A 86 -11.07 14.37 13.95
N ASP A 87 -12.34 13.97 13.83
CA ASP A 87 -13.43 14.80 13.30
C ASP A 87 -13.69 16.01 14.20
N GLN A 88 -13.65 15.84 15.53
CA GLN A 88 -13.79 16.93 16.49
C GLN A 88 -12.63 17.93 16.39
N LYS A 89 -11.38 17.44 16.33
CA LYS A 89 -10.19 18.29 16.16
C LYS A 89 -10.27 19.09 14.86
N ALA A 90 -10.66 18.45 13.77
CA ALA A 90 -10.85 19.12 12.48
C ALA A 90 -11.95 20.19 12.51
N ALA A 91 -13.02 19.96 13.28
CA ALA A 91 -14.09 20.93 13.48
C ALA A 91 -13.65 22.14 14.33
N THR A 92 -12.78 21.93 15.33
CA THR A 92 -12.24 23.01 16.19
C THR A 92 -11.06 23.77 15.59
N SER A 93 -10.46 23.27 14.50
CA SER A 93 -9.37 23.96 13.77
C SER A 93 -9.86 24.87 12.64
N LYS A 94 -11.18 25.07 12.50
CA LYS A 94 -11.80 26.08 11.63
C LYS A 94 -12.15 27.34 12.41
#